data_AF-A0A840VL59-F1
#
_entry.id   AF-A0A840VL59-F1
#
_cell.length_a   1.000
_cell.length_b   1.000
_cell.length_c   1.000
_cell.angle_alpha   90.00
_cell.angle_beta   90.00
_cell.angle_gamma   90.00
#
_symmetry.space_group_name_H-M   'P 1'
#
loop_
_entity.id
_entity.type
_entity.pdbx_description
1 polymer ?
#
loop_
_entity_poly.entity_id
_entity_poly.type
_entity_poly.pdbx_seq_one_letter_code
_entity_poly.pdbx_strand_id
1 'polypeptide(L)'
;MSSKTEAAPRRRRRSHYYWWLLANIVAACLAVLSWLLTLHIFGHPEIPEFYRLIQKLGRAEPPVDFKVEDAPPGESADPRKLYVRYAELPDDRTATLNQALMRNYLTGLKQLELIQYVEGSFEVVETRPLGEDDLFTEGFAVRGRAMVKPDEFTKPVPYPVVIDYLFPTHRVVAEKWFAPGDRLKVSKIPDCAMLLHVGRAIDDDTPLVVLTVVPIVMNEYQVGEGRRFTLNSPEALHPGAPLPVFNTGPQP
;
A
#
# COMPACT_ATOMS: atom_id res chain seq x y z
N MET A 1 7.16 89.00 33.03
CA MET A 1 6.23 87.90 32.73
C MET A 1 6.41 87.49 31.29
N SER A 2 7.01 86.33 31.01
CA SER A 2 6.92 85.70 29.69
C SER A 2 6.89 84.19 29.90
N SER A 3 5.71 83.62 29.72
CA SER A 3 5.39 82.21 29.96
C SER A 3 6.00 81.35 28.85
N LYS A 4 6.95 80.48 29.19
CA LYS A 4 7.41 79.40 28.32
C LYS A 4 6.30 78.34 28.27
N THR A 5 5.55 78.31 27.16
CA THR A 5 4.64 77.20 26.86
C THR A 5 5.47 76.03 26.32
N GLU A 6 5.72 75.05 27.17
CA GLU A 6 6.35 73.78 26.82
C GLU A 6 5.36 72.91 26.03
N ALA A 7 5.64 72.70 24.74
CA ALA A 7 4.79 71.90 23.87
C ALA A 7 4.96 70.40 24.17
N ALA A 8 3.90 69.76 24.65
CA ALA A 8 3.88 68.33 24.93
C ALA A 8 4.24 67.48 23.69
N PRO A 9 5.01 66.38 23.85
CA PRO A 9 5.41 65.55 22.72
C PRO A 9 4.18 64.89 22.08
N ARG A 10 3.96 65.15 20.79
CA ARG A 10 2.94 64.47 19.97
C ARG A 10 3.21 62.97 20.01
N ARG A 11 2.37 62.20 20.72
CA ARG A 11 2.36 60.74 20.67
C ARG A 11 2.31 60.31 19.21
N ARG A 12 3.38 59.66 18.72
CA ARG A 12 3.41 59.02 17.39
C ARG A 12 2.23 58.06 17.31
N ARG A 13 1.16 58.45 16.60
CA ARG A 13 0.12 57.52 16.16
C ARG A 13 0.83 56.46 15.32
N ARG A 14 1.06 55.26 15.89
CA ARG A 14 1.56 54.12 15.13
C ARG A 14 0.57 53.90 14.00
N SER A 15 1.06 54.00 12.77
CA SER A 15 0.26 53.98 11.55
C SER A 15 -0.60 52.71 11.54
N HIS A 16 -1.93 52.85 11.67
CA HIS A 16 -2.86 51.73 11.58
C HIS A 16 -2.68 50.94 10.27
N TYR A 17 -2.17 51.59 9.22
CA TYR A 17 -1.83 50.97 7.94
C TYR A 17 -0.74 49.89 8.05
N TYR A 18 0.24 50.04 8.95
CA TYR A 18 1.28 49.02 9.14
C TYR A 18 0.68 47.71 9.66
N TRP A 19 -0.16 47.79 10.70
CA TRP A 19 -0.82 46.62 11.27
C TRP A 19 -1.84 46.01 10.31
N TRP A 20 -2.54 46.84 9.54
CA TRP A 20 -3.45 46.37 8.50
C TRP A 20 -2.70 45.63 7.39
N LEU A 21 -1.58 46.17 6.88
CA LEU A 21 -0.77 45.51 5.85
C LEU A 21 -0.19 44.19 6.39
N LEU A 22 0.37 44.21 7.60
CA LEU A 22 0.91 43.02 8.24
C LEU A 22 -0.16 41.93 8.39
N ALA A 23 -1.36 42.29 8.83
CA ALA A 23 -2.46 41.34 8.96
C ALA A 23 -2.85 40.71 7.60
N ASN A 24 -2.88 41.49 6.52
CA ASN A 24 -3.17 40.97 5.18
C ASN A 24 -2.07 40.04 4.65
N ILE A 25 -0.80 40.38 4.88
CA ILE A 25 0.32 39.50 4.50
C ILE A 25 0.23 38.17 5.26
N VAL A 26 0.02 38.23 6.57
CA VAL A 26 -0.14 37.01 7.39
C VAL A 26 -1.35 36.19 6.91
N ALA A 27 -2.48 36.83 6.63
CA ALA A 27 -3.66 36.15 6.10
C ALA A 27 -3.39 35.49 4.73
N ALA A 28 -2.67 36.16 3.83
CA ALA A 28 -2.28 35.60 2.54
C ALA A 28 -1.33 34.39 2.70
N CYS A 29 -0.33 34.48 3.58
CA CYS A 29 0.56 33.37 3.89
C CYS A 29 -0.21 32.17 4.48
N LEU A 30 -1.13 32.43 5.42
CA LEU A 30 -1.97 31.38 6.01
C LEU A 30 -2.89 30.73 4.97
N ALA A 31 -3.45 31.51 4.04
CA ALA A 31 -4.27 30.96 2.95
C ALA A 31 -3.45 30.03 2.05
N VAL A 32 -2.24 30.44 1.65
CA VAL A 32 -1.33 29.61 0.83
C VAL A 32 -0.91 28.35 1.60
N LEU A 33 -0.53 28.48 2.87
CA LEU A 33 -0.14 27.33 3.69
C LEU A 33 -1.31 26.35 3.89
N SER A 34 -2.51 26.86 4.15
CA SER A 34 -3.71 26.03 4.30
C SER A 34 -4.01 25.27 3.00
N TRP A 35 -3.88 25.93 1.85
CA TRP A 35 -4.03 25.28 0.55
C TRP A 35 -3.00 24.17 0.36
N LEU A 36 -1.70 24.48 0.51
CA LEU A 36 -0.62 23.52 0.33
C LEU A 36 -0.76 22.31 1.26
N LEU A 37 -1.11 22.55 2.52
CA LEU A 37 -1.37 21.50 3.49
C LEU A 37 -2.54 20.60 3.05
N THR A 38 -3.60 21.19 2.51
CA THR A 38 -4.75 20.44 2.00
C THR A 38 -4.32 19.52 0.86
N LEU A 39 -3.59 20.05 -0.13
CA LEU A 39 -3.04 19.25 -1.22
C LEU A 39 -2.11 18.14 -0.73
N HIS A 40 -1.27 18.42 0.26
CA HIS A 40 -0.35 17.44 0.82
C HIS A 40 -1.09 16.30 1.51
N ILE A 41 -2.11 16.61 2.33
CA ILE A 41 -2.94 15.59 3.01
C ILE A 41 -3.61 14.67 1.98
N PHE A 42 -4.28 15.23 0.97
CA PHE A 42 -4.96 14.44 -0.05
C PHE A 42 -4.01 13.73 -1.03
N GLY A 43 -2.79 14.25 -1.19
CA GLY A 43 -1.75 13.66 -2.03
C GLY A 43 -1.03 12.47 -1.41
N HIS A 44 -1.14 12.28 -0.09
CA HIS A 44 -0.44 11.24 0.65
C HIS A 44 -1.38 10.36 1.51
N PRO A 45 -2.39 9.70 0.93
CA PRO A 45 -3.29 8.82 1.66
C PRO A 45 -2.60 7.58 2.25
N GLU A 46 -1.37 7.25 1.84
CA GLU A 46 -0.55 6.19 2.44
C GLU A 46 -0.15 6.50 3.89
N ILE A 47 -0.22 7.77 4.32
CA ILE A 47 0.09 8.17 5.70
C ILE A 47 -1.15 7.92 6.57
N PRO A 48 -1.04 7.14 7.66
CA PRO A 48 -2.21 6.69 8.44
C PRO A 48 -3.08 7.83 8.99
N GLU A 49 -2.45 8.91 9.46
CA GLU A 49 -3.15 10.07 9.99
C GLU A 49 -3.94 10.81 8.90
N PHE A 50 -3.36 10.93 7.71
CA PHE A 50 -4.01 11.58 6.58
C PHE A 50 -5.16 10.73 6.06
N TYR A 51 -4.96 9.41 5.94
CA TYR A 51 -6.02 8.49 5.56
C TYR A 51 -7.24 8.59 6.49
N ARG A 52 -7.02 8.57 7.81
CA ARG A 52 -8.09 8.72 8.81
C ARG A 52 -8.84 10.04 8.64
N LEU A 53 -8.14 11.12 8.32
CA LEU A 53 -8.78 12.42 8.07
C LEU A 53 -9.61 12.38 6.78
N ILE A 54 -9.07 11.83 5.69
CA ILE A 54 -9.76 11.69 4.40
C ILE A 54 -11.01 10.82 4.54
N GLN A 55 -10.92 9.71 5.30
CA GLN A 55 -12.03 8.82 5.58
C GLN A 55 -13.13 9.51 6.39
N LYS A 56 -12.78 10.26 7.45
CA LYS A 56 -13.74 11.05 8.23
C LYS A 56 -14.46 12.12 7.41
N LEU A 57 -13.82 12.63 6.35
CA LEU A 57 -14.41 13.59 5.41
C LEU A 57 -15.31 12.92 4.37
N GLY A 58 -15.42 11.59 4.35
CA GLY A 58 -16.18 10.82 3.35
C GLY A 58 -15.59 10.94 1.94
N ARG A 59 -14.29 11.17 1.84
CA ARG A 59 -13.56 11.39 0.57
C ARG A 59 -12.59 10.28 0.22
N ALA A 60 -12.46 9.26 1.06
CA ALA A 60 -11.68 8.07 0.72
C ALA A 60 -12.41 7.36 -0.43
N GLU A 61 -11.75 7.24 -1.58
CA GLU A 61 -12.27 6.41 -2.67
C GLU A 61 -12.33 4.96 -2.17
N PRO A 62 -13.40 4.21 -2.49
CA PRO A 62 -13.44 2.79 -2.17
C PRO A 62 -12.23 2.11 -2.82
N PRO A 63 -11.57 1.19 -2.13
CA PRO A 63 -10.51 0.36 -2.65
C PRO A 63 -10.84 -0.30 -3.99
N VAL A 64 -9.79 -0.74 -4.68
CA VAL A 64 -9.80 -1.18 -6.07
C VAL A 64 -10.84 -2.28 -6.36
N ASP A 65 -11.71 -2.06 -7.36
CA ASP A 65 -12.79 -2.99 -7.79
C ASP A 65 -12.85 -3.09 -9.33
N PHE A 66 -11.78 -3.61 -9.96
CA PHE A 66 -11.79 -3.78 -11.42
C PHE A 66 -12.53 -5.06 -11.82
N LYS A 67 -13.10 -5.03 -13.04
CA LYS A 67 -13.40 -6.26 -13.77
C LYS A 67 -12.15 -6.74 -14.50
N VAL A 68 -12.14 -8.02 -14.89
CA VAL A 68 -11.02 -8.62 -15.64
C VAL A 68 -10.69 -7.82 -16.91
N GLU A 69 -11.70 -7.34 -17.62
CA GLU A 69 -11.57 -6.57 -18.86
C GLU A 69 -11.08 -5.13 -18.65
N ASP A 70 -11.34 -4.57 -17.46
CA ASP A 70 -10.99 -3.19 -17.09
C ASP A 70 -9.66 -3.12 -16.32
N ALA A 71 -9.03 -4.27 -16.05
CA ALA A 71 -7.79 -4.33 -15.28
C ALA A 71 -6.69 -3.50 -15.98
N PRO A 72 -6.04 -2.57 -15.25
CA PRO A 72 -5.09 -1.65 -15.86
C PRO A 72 -3.87 -2.40 -16.43
N PRO A 73 -3.25 -1.87 -17.51
CA PRO A 73 -2.04 -2.45 -18.05
C PRO A 73 -0.91 -2.35 -17.01
N GLY A 74 -0.20 -3.47 -16.83
CA GLY A 74 0.94 -3.57 -15.91
C GLY A 74 1.91 -4.65 -16.37
N GLU A 75 3.17 -4.53 -15.96
CA GLU A 75 4.20 -5.52 -16.22
C GLU A 75 3.92 -6.77 -15.39
N SER A 76 4.01 -7.97 -15.96
CA SER A 76 4.04 -9.19 -15.17
C SER A 76 5.46 -9.70 -14.96
N ALA A 77 5.74 -10.18 -13.76
CA ALA A 77 7.04 -10.69 -13.39
C ALA A 77 6.92 -12.08 -12.76
N ASP A 78 7.73 -13.00 -13.26
CA ASP A 78 7.95 -14.30 -12.65
C ASP A 78 8.87 -14.19 -11.42
N PRO A 79 8.99 -15.24 -10.58
CA PRO A 79 9.80 -15.17 -9.37
C PRO A 79 11.28 -14.86 -9.62
N ARG A 80 11.85 -15.26 -10.76
CA ARG A 80 13.26 -14.94 -11.08
C ARG A 80 13.44 -13.45 -11.31
N LYS A 81 12.55 -12.85 -12.10
CA LYS A 81 12.54 -11.40 -12.35
C LYS A 81 12.30 -10.60 -11.08
N LEU A 82 11.37 -11.06 -10.24
CA LEU A 82 11.06 -10.43 -8.96
C LEU A 82 12.27 -10.45 -8.02
N TYR A 83 12.95 -11.59 -7.91
CA TYR A 83 14.16 -11.70 -7.08
C TYR A 83 15.25 -10.75 -7.54
N VAL A 84 15.62 -10.78 -8.83
CA VAL A 84 16.64 -9.89 -9.40
C VAL A 84 16.30 -8.42 -9.18
N ARG A 85 15.02 -8.05 -9.28
CA ARG A 85 14.56 -6.66 -9.12
C ARG A 85 14.63 -6.17 -7.68
N TYR A 86 14.33 -7.02 -6.71
CA TYR A 86 14.06 -6.58 -5.33
C TYR A 86 15.07 -7.08 -4.30
N ALA A 87 15.84 -8.13 -4.58
CA ALA A 87 16.80 -8.69 -3.62
C ALA A 87 17.84 -7.66 -3.18
N GLU A 88 18.39 -6.89 -4.14
CA GLU A 88 19.47 -5.93 -3.91
C GLU A 88 19.00 -4.47 -3.80
N LEU A 89 17.69 -4.22 -3.77
CA LEU A 89 17.18 -2.85 -3.70
C LEU A 89 17.51 -2.21 -2.33
N PRO A 90 18.13 -1.03 -2.25
CA PRO A 90 18.43 -0.42 -0.95
C PRO A 90 17.18 -0.15 -0.09
N ASP A 91 17.32 -0.12 1.24
CA ASP A 91 16.17 0.01 2.15
C ASP A 91 15.42 1.35 2.01
N ASP A 92 16.13 2.44 1.77
CA ASP A 92 15.56 3.77 1.51
C ASP A 92 14.73 3.79 0.22
N ARG A 93 15.23 3.13 -0.83
CA ARG A 93 14.54 2.97 -2.11
C ARG A 93 13.35 2.03 -1.98
N THR A 94 13.48 0.98 -1.16
CA THR A 94 12.41 0.02 -0.86
C THR A 94 11.27 0.72 -0.10
N ALA A 95 11.58 1.53 0.91
CA ALA A 95 10.59 2.31 1.65
C ALA A 95 9.86 3.32 0.75
N THR A 96 10.60 4.03 -0.10
CA THR A 96 10.03 4.98 -1.07
C THR A 96 9.11 4.29 -2.07
N LEU A 97 9.53 3.11 -2.58
CA LEU A 97 8.72 2.28 -3.46
C LEU A 97 7.43 1.83 -2.76
N ASN A 98 7.52 1.30 -1.56
CA ASN A 98 6.36 0.80 -0.81
C ASN A 98 5.33 1.91 -0.53
N GLN A 99 5.78 3.12 -0.19
CA GLN A 99 4.90 4.28 -0.07
C GLN A 99 4.21 4.61 -1.40
N ALA A 100 4.94 4.57 -2.51
CA ALA A 100 4.38 4.82 -3.83
C ALA A 100 3.36 3.75 -4.26
N LEU A 101 3.66 2.47 -4.00
CA LEU A 101 2.75 1.35 -4.28
C LEU A 101 1.46 1.47 -3.47
N MET A 102 1.55 1.72 -2.16
CA MET A 102 0.40 1.92 -1.28
C MET A 102 -0.44 3.11 -1.73
N ARG A 103 0.20 4.25 -2.00
CA ARG A 103 -0.47 5.45 -2.50
C ARG A 103 -1.21 5.17 -3.81
N ASN A 104 -0.57 4.46 -4.74
CA ASN A 104 -1.19 4.12 -6.00
C ASN A 104 -2.43 3.24 -5.80
N TYR A 105 -2.35 2.24 -4.92
CA TYR A 105 -3.49 1.40 -4.57
C TYR A 105 -4.65 2.21 -3.98
N LEU A 106 -4.36 3.10 -3.02
CA LEU A 106 -5.35 3.96 -2.36
C LEU A 106 -5.94 5.05 -3.27
N THR A 107 -5.32 5.34 -4.42
CA THR A 107 -5.78 6.36 -5.37
C THR A 107 -6.37 5.76 -6.65
N GLY A 108 -6.70 4.46 -6.63
CA GLY A 108 -7.38 3.79 -7.75
C GLY A 108 -6.46 3.43 -8.91
N LEU A 109 -5.17 3.17 -8.64
CA LEU A 109 -4.17 2.73 -9.62
C LEU A 109 -3.94 3.70 -10.79
N LYS A 110 -3.86 4.99 -10.48
CA LYS A 110 -3.65 6.06 -11.48
C LYS A 110 -2.23 6.08 -12.09
N GLN A 111 -1.23 5.54 -11.38
CA GLN A 111 0.18 5.47 -11.82
C GLN A 111 0.46 4.08 -12.41
N LEU A 112 0.33 3.96 -13.74
CA LEU A 112 0.43 2.67 -14.46
C LEU A 112 1.82 2.05 -14.37
N GLU A 113 2.87 2.86 -14.27
CA GLU A 113 4.26 2.45 -14.15
C GLU A 113 4.57 1.70 -12.84
N LEU A 114 3.72 1.87 -11.82
CA LEU A 114 3.83 1.18 -10.54
C LEU A 114 3.04 -0.13 -10.49
N ILE A 115 2.25 -0.43 -11.53
CA ILE A 115 1.42 -1.64 -11.56
C ILE A 115 2.28 -2.80 -12.05
N GLN A 116 2.60 -3.69 -11.11
CA GLN A 116 3.28 -4.95 -11.39
C GLN A 116 2.42 -6.12 -10.92
N TYR A 117 2.20 -7.08 -11.82
CA TYR A 117 1.54 -8.34 -11.52
C TYR A 117 2.55 -9.44 -11.21
N VAL A 118 2.28 -10.21 -10.17
CA VAL A 118 3.08 -11.39 -9.83
C VAL A 118 2.50 -12.60 -10.55
N GLU A 119 3.37 -13.34 -11.23
CA GLU A 119 3.02 -14.61 -11.87
C GLU A 119 3.93 -15.71 -11.35
N GLY A 120 3.43 -16.94 -11.37
CA GLY A 120 4.24 -18.10 -11.07
C GLY A 120 3.48 -19.19 -10.37
N SER A 121 4.24 -20.06 -9.74
CA SER A 121 3.72 -21.21 -9.03
C SER A 121 4.37 -21.23 -7.66
N PHE A 122 3.52 -21.28 -6.65
CA PHE A 122 3.90 -21.14 -5.25
C PHE A 122 3.42 -22.38 -4.50
N GLU A 123 4.22 -22.85 -3.57
CA GLU A 123 3.82 -23.85 -2.60
C GLU A 123 3.30 -23.13 -1.37
N VAL A 124 2.08 -23.43 -0.94
CA VAL A 124 1.49 -22.84 0.26
C VAL A 124 2.31 -23.27 1.46
N VAL A 125 2.76 -22.30 2.26
CA VAL A 125 3.51 -22.53 3.49
C VAL A 125 2.55 -22.47 4.69
N GLU A 126 1.77 -21.41 4.76
CA GLU A 126 0.85 -21.16 5.85
C GLU A 126 -0.27 -20.22 5.39
N THR A 127 -1.33 -20.20 6.18
CA THR A 127 -2.52 -19.37 5.97
C THR A 127 -2.94 -18.75 7.28
N ARG A 128 -3.56 -17.57 7.22
CA ARG A 128 -4.20 -16.99 8.40
C ARG A 128 -5.39 -16.10 8.03
N PRO A 129 -6.44 -16.05 8.86
CA PRO A 129 -7.46 -15.02 8.73
C PRO A 129 -6.86 -13.64 9.01
N LEU A 130 -7.45 -12.63 8.37
CA LEU A 130 -7.16 -11.22 8.64
C LEU A 130 -8.06 -10.69 9.77
N GLY A 131 -7.58 -9.69 10.51
CA GLY A 131 -8.29 -9.07 11.63
C GLY A 131 -8.20 -7.54 11.63
N GLU A 132 -8.75 -6.91 12.66
CA GLU A 132 -8.86 -5.44 12.75
C GLU A 132 -7.50 -4.72 12.74
N ASP A 133 -6.43 -5.40 13.17
CA ASP A 133 -5.06 -4.87 13.20
C ASP A 133 -4.32 -4.99 11.85
N ASP A 134 -4.95 -5.61 10.85
CA ASP A 134 -4.38 -5.81 9.51
C ASP A 134 -4.77 -4.68 8.56
N LEU A 135 -3.97 -4.51 7.50
CA LEU A 135 -4.23 -3.52 6.44
C LEU A 135 -5.62 -3.73 5.83
N PHE A 136 -5.95 -4.99 5.57
CA PHE A 136 -7.27 -5.44 5.15
C PHE A 136 -7.90 -6.10 6.37
N THR A 137 -9.02 -5.57 6.84
CA THR A 137 -9.66 -6.03 8.09
C THR A 137 -10.49 -7.29 7.92
N GLU A 138 -10.71 -7.71 6.67
CA GLU A 138 -11.55 -8.86 6.35
C GLU A 138 -10.94 -9.67 5.20
N GLY A 139 -11.06 -11.00 5.30
CA GLY A 139 -10.47 -11.94 4.38
C GLY A 139 -9.42 -12.83 5.05
N PHE A 140 -8.47 -13.30 4.27
CA PHE A 140 -7.36 -14.12 4.75
C PHE A 140 -6.11 -13.89 3.91
N ALA A 141 -4.96 -14.23 4.47
CA ALA A 141 -3.69 -14.22 3.77
C ALA A 141 -3.20 -15.66 3.54
N VAL A 142 -2.56 -15.89 2.40
CA VAL A 142 -1.88 -17.15 2.08
C VAL A 142 -0.41 -16.82 1.83
N ARG A 143 0.48 -17.41 2.64
CA ARG A 143 1.91 -17.35 2.39
C ARG A 143 2.30 -18.46 1.44
N GLY A 144 2.93 -18.09 0.32
CA GLY A 144 3.39 -19.03 -0.70
C GLY A 144 4.88 -18.88 -0.99
N ARG A 145 5.63 -19.99 -1.00
CA ARG A 145 7.03 -20.04 -1.42
C ARG A 145 7.10 -20.26 -2.93
N ALA A 146 7.84 -19.42 -3.65
CA ALA A 146 7.99 -19.57 -5.09
C ALA A 146 8.65 -20.90 -5.44
N MET A 147 8.12 -21.58 -6.45
CA MET A 147 8.60 -22.87 -6.93
C MET A 147 8.92 -22.78 -8.42
N VAL A 148 10.20 -22.75 -8.73
CA VAL A 148 10.70 -22.51 -10.09
C VAL A 148 11.25 -23.79 -10.68
N LYS A 149 10.95 -24.05 -11.95
CA LYS A 149 11.55 -25.17 -12.70
C LYS A 149 12.90 -24.73 -13.30
N PRO A 150 14.01 -25.43 -13.03
CA PRO A 150 15.28 -25.18 -13.71
C PRO A 150 15.17 -25.43 -15.22
N ASP A 151 14.52 -26.52 -15.59
CA ASP A 151 14.24 -26.97 -16.96
C ASP A 151 12.89 -27.72 -17.02
N GLU A 152 12.46 -28.15 -18.22
CA GLU A 152 11.15 -28.80 -18.43
C GLU A 152 11.02 -30.18 -17.76
N PHE A 153 12.13 -30.86 -17.51
CA PHE A 153 12.19 -32.25 -17.03
C PHE A 153 12.48 -32.35 -15.53
N THR A 154 12.93 -31.26 -14.92
CA THR A 154 13.25 -31.19 -13.49
C THR A 154 12.01 -30.79 -12.67
N LYS A 155 11.88 -31.39 -11.48
CA LYS A 155 10.83 -31.01 -10.53
C LYS A 155 11.01 -29.55 -10.10
N PRO A 156 9.92 -28.79 -9.87
CA PRO A 156 10.04 -27.44 -9.33
C PRO A 156 10.80 -27.44 -8.00
N VAL A 157 11.73 -26.51 -7.85
CA VAL A 157 12.51 -26.33 -6.63
C VAL A 157 12.13 -25.00 -5.95
N PRO A 158 12.23 -24.91 -4.62
CA PRO A 158 12.03 -23.66 -3.91
C PRO A 158 12.98 -22.57 -4.42
N TYR A 159 12.47 -21.35 -4.52
CA TYR A 159 13.19 -20.16 -4.98
C TYR A 159 13.06 -19.04 -3.94
N PRO A 160 14.05 -18.17 -3.74
CA PRO A 160 14.10 -17.17 -2.65
C PRO A 160 13.12 -15.99 -2.79
N VAL A 161 11.88 -16.27 -3.19
CA VAL A 161 10.76 -15.34 -3.24
C VAL A 161 9.59 -15.96 -2.49
N VAL A 162 8.99 -15.17 -1.61
CA VAL A 162 7.77 -15.51 -0.88
C VAL A 162 6.71 -14.47 -1.24
N ILE A 163 5.47 -14.91 -1.38
CA ILE A 163 4.32 -14.01 -1.47
C ILE A 163 3.46 -14.15 -0.23
N ASP A 164 3.00 -13.03 0.30
CA ASP A 164 1.88 -12.93 1.22
C ASP A 164 0.68 -12.46 0.38
N TYR A 165 -0.11 -13.42 -0.12
CA TYR A 165 -1.25 -13.14 -0.99
C TYR A 165 -2.48 -12.86 -0.14
N LEU A 166 -2.93 -11.61 -0.16
CA LEU A 166 -4.12 -11.13 0.53
C LEU A 166 -5.37 -11.40 -0.31
N PHE A 167 -6.31 -12.17 0.21
CA PHE A 167 -7.61 -12.44 -0.41
C PHE A 167 -8.70 -11.70 0.35
N PRO A 168 -9.13 -10.51 -0.11
CA PRO A 168 -10.22 -9.78 0.52
C PRO A 168 -11.54 -10.49 0.20
N THR A 169 -12.20 -11.03 1.22
CA THR A 169 -13.46 -11.77 1.05
C THR A 169 -14.25 -11.87 2.34
N HIS A 170 -15.58 -11.81 2.25
CA HIS A 170 -16.46 -12.13 3.37
C HIS A 170 -16.45 -13.61 3.74
N ARG A 171 -15.99 -14.49 2.84
CA ARG A 171 -15.98 -15.95 3.06
C ARG A 171 -14.64 -16.40 3.62
N VAL A 172 -14.31 -15.94 4.84
CA VAL A 172 -13.04 -16.28 5.51
C VAL A 172 -12.80 -17.79 5.64
N VAL A 173 -13.86 -18.61 5.73
CA VAL A 173 -13.77 -20.09 5.75
C VAL A 173 -13.05 -20.68 4.51
N ALA A 174 -12.98 -19.94 3.39
CA ALA A 174 -12.24 -20.35 2.19
C ALA A 174 -10.72 -20.46 2.42
N GLU A 175 -10.19 -19.83 3.47
CA GLU A 175 -8.82 -19.98 3.95
C GLU A 175 -8.43 -21.46 4.11
N LYS A 176 -9.34 -22.28 4.66
CA LYS A 176 -9.14 -23.73 4.88
C LYS A 176 -9.01 -24.55 3.60
N TRP A 177 -9.20 -23.94 2.43
CA TRP A 177 -9.04 -24.61 1.14
C TRP A 177 -7.61 -24.57 0.63
N PHE A 178 -6.73 -23.83 1.31
CA PHE A 178 -5.31 -23.75 1.04
C PHE A 178 -4.57 -24.45 2.18
N ALA A 179 -4.13 -25.69 1.95
CA ALA A 179 -3.34 -26.44 2.91
C ALA A 179 -1.84 -26.24 2.65
N PRO A 180 -0.98 -26.27 3.69
CA PRO A 180 0.46 -26.32 3.49
C PRO A 180 0.87 -27.46 2.53
N GLY A 181 1.76 -27.15 1.58
CA GLY A 181 2.15 -28.03 0.48
C GLY A 181 1.27 -27.95 -0.77
N ASP A 182 0.10 -27.30 -0.71
CA ASP A 182 -0.74 -27.10 -1.89
C ASP A 182 -0.06 -26.20 -2.92
N ARG A 183 -0.40 -26.43 -4.19
CA ARG A 183 0.12 -25.64 -5.30
C ARG A 183 -0.81 -24.46 -5.59
N LEU A 184 -0.34 -23.25 -5.29
CA LEU A 184 -0.98 -22.00 -5.67
C LEU A 184 -0.40 -21.51 -7.01
N LYS A 185 -1.21 -21.51 -8.07
CA LYS A 185 -0.82 -20.93 -9.36
C LYS A 185 -1.35 -19.51 -9.43
N VAL A 186 -0.47 -18.56 -9.73
CA VAL A 186 -0.83 -17.15 -9.90
C VAL A 186 -0.47 -16.73 -11.32
N SER A 187 -1.41 -16.08 -11.98
CA SER A 187 -1.33 -15.65 -13.37
C SER A 187 -1.84 -14.22 -13.50
N LYS A 188 -1.32 -13.48 -14.49
CA LYS A 188 -1.76 -12.10 -14.72
C LYS A 188 -3.26 -12.02 -14.98
N ILE A 189 -3.80 -13.01 -15.68
CA ILE A 189 -5.24 -13.19 -15.91
C ILE A 189 -5.57 -14.66 -15.60
N PRO A 190 -6.56 -14.95 -14.74
CA PRO A 190 -7.56 -14.02 -14.19
C PRO A 190 -7.20 -13.42 -12.81
N ASP A 191 -6.07 -13.79 -12.20
CA ASP A 191 -5.83 -13.48 -10.78
C ASP A 191 -5.51 -12.01 -10.52
N CYS A 192 -4.84 -11.34 -11.48
CA CYS A 192 -4.44 -9.94 -11.39
C CYS A 192 -3.79 -9.60 -10.02
N ALA A 193 -2.92 -10.48 -9.52
CA ALA A 193 -2.24 -10.33 -8.24
C ALA A 193 -1.21 -9.18 -8.33
N MET A 194 -1.59 -8.00 -7.89
CA MET A 194 -0.75 -6.80 -7.94
C MET A 194 0.17 -6.74 -6.73
N LEU A 195 1.42 -6.35 -6.97
CA LEU A 195 2.38 -6.03 -5.92
C LEU A 195 1.95 -4.80 -5.12
N LEU A 196 1.80 -4.96 -3.80
CA LEU A 196 1.43 -3.90 -2.87
C LEU A 196 2.59 -3.46 -1.97
N HIS A 197 3.47 -4.40 -1.60
CA HIS A 197 4.60 -4.13 -0.72
C HIS A 197 5.75 -5.11 -0.96
N VAL A 198 6.98 -4.61 -0.84
CA VAL A 198 8.22 -5.39 -0.90
C VAL A 198 8.90 -5.36 0.47
N GLY A 199 9.15 -6.52 1.03
CA GLY A 199 9.95 -6.73 2.24
C GLY A 199 11.09 -7.70 1.97
N ARG A 200 11.96 -7.85 2.98
CA ARG A 200 13.02 -8.85 3.00
C ARG A 200 12.97 -9.63 4.30
N ALA A 201 13.36 -10.88 4.23
CA ALA A 201 13.55 -11.75 5.38
C ALA A 201 14.80 -12.59 5.20
N ILE A 202 15.22 -13.28 6.25
CA ILE A 202 16.27 -14.28 6.20
C ILE A 202 15.66 -15.60 6.64
N ASP A 203 15.95 -16.65 5.90
CA ASP A 203 15.52 -18.02 6.18
C ASP A 203 16.73 -18.94 5.98
N ASP A 204 17.22 -19.55 7.05
CA ASP A 204 18.44 -20.37 7.06
C ASP A 204 19.61 -19.75 6.26
N ASP A 205 19.99 -18.52 6.63
CA ASP A 205 21.03 -17.70 5.97
C ASP A 205 20.77 -17.33 4.50
N THR A 206 19.60 -17.66 3.96
CA THR A 206 19.19 -17.30 2.61
C THR A 206 18.35 -16.02 2.64
N PRO A 207 18.79 -14.94 1.97
CA PRO A 207 17.97 -13.74 1.87
C PRO A 207 16.73 -14.03 1.02
N LEU A 208 15.56 -13.69 1.56
CA LEU A 208 14.28 -13.86 0.91
C LEU A 208 13.71 -12.52 0.51
N VAL A 209 13.17 -12.44 -0.70
CA VAL A 209 12.28 -11.35 -1.09
C VAL A 209 10.86 -11.74 -0.68
N VAL A 210 10.22 -10.91 0.14
CA VAL A 210 8.85 -11.13 0.63
C VAL A 210 7.94 -10.10 -0.01
N LEU A 211 6.95 -10.53 -0.79
CA LEU A 211 6.06 -9.65 -1.54
C LEU A 211 4.65 -9.75 -0.99
N THR A 212 4.07 -8.65 -0.56
CA THR A 212 2.63 -8.62 -0.29
C THR A 212 1.91 -8.32 -1.59
N VAL A 213 0.97 -9.17 -1.96
CA VAL A 213 0.22 -9.06 -3.22
C VAL A 213 -1.28 -9.12 -2.94
N VAL A 214 -2.07 -8.43 -3.75
CA VAL A 214 -3.53 -8.34 -3.61
C VAL A 214 -4.18 -8.47 -4.98
N PRO A 215 -5.31 -9.20 -5.13
CA PRO A 215 -6.03 -9.21 -6.39
C PRO A 215 -6.68 -7.84 -6.56
N ILE A 216 -6.58 -7.27 -7.75
CA ILE A 216 -7.26 -5.99 -8.06
C ILE A 216 -8.56 -6.20 -8.83
N VAL A 217 -8.87 -7.45 -9.19
CA VAL A 217 -10.10 -7.84 -9.86
C VAL A 217 -10.99 -8.58 -8.87
N MET A 218 -12.19 -8.07 -8.63
CA MET A 218 -13.12 -8.63 -7.64
C MET A 218 -14.11 -9.59 -8.32
N ASN A 219 -13.68 -10.83 -8.51
CA ASN A 219 -14.45 -11.88 -9.16
C ASN A 219 -14.54 -13.16 -8.31
N GLU A 220 -15.11 -14.22 -8.86
CA GLU A 220 -14.99 -15.55 -8.25
C GLU A 220 -13.55 -16.06 -8.38
N TYR A 221 -12.90 -16.28 -7.25
CA TYR A 221 -11.63 -16.98 -7.17
C TYR A 221 -11.87 -18.49 -7.09
N GLN A 222 -11.16 -19.26 -7.92
CA GLN A 222 -11.27 -20.71 -7.98
C GLN A 222 -10.07 -21.39 -7.31
N VAL A 223 -10.35 -22.32 -6.41
CA VAL A 223 -9.33 -23.16 -5.75
C VAL A 223 -9.55 -24.61 -6.19
N GLY A 224 -8.62 -25.14 -6.98
CA GLY A 224 -8.71 -26.49 -7.53
C GLY A 224 -9.99 -26.74 -8.34
N GLU A 225 -10.51 -27.96 -8.29
CA GLU A 225 -11.76 -28.32 -8.98
C GLU A 225 -12.97 -28.14 -8.05
N GLY A 226 -13.75 -27.09 -8.31
CA GLY A 226 -15.10 -26.93 -7.72
C GLY A 226 -15.22 -26.07 -6.46
N ARG A 227 -14.11 -25.64 -5.82
CA ARG A 227 -14.19 -24.68 -4.70
C ARG A 227 -14.04 -23.26 -5.23
N ARG A 228 -14.98 -22.38 -4.86
CA ARG A 228 -14.97 -20.97 -5.27
C ARG A 228 -15.40 -20.06 -4.15
N PHE A 229 -14.80 -18.88 -4.09
CA PHE A 229 -15.20 -17.80 -3.21
C PHE A 229 -15.14 -16.48 -3.95
N THR A 230 -15.95 -15.51 -3.52
CA THR A 230 -16.02 -14.20 -4.15
C THR A 230 -15.02 -13.27 -3.49
N LEU A 231 -14.20 -12.61 -4.29
CA LEU A 231 -13.37 -11.49 -3.86
C LEU A 231 -14.24 -10.25 -3.75
N ASN A 232 -14.03 -9.45 -2.70
CA ASN A 232 -14.80 -8.23 -2.46
C ASN A 232 -13.83 -7.10 -2.20
N SER A 233 -14.13 -5.91 -2.73
CA SER A 233 -13.36 -4.73 -2.37
C SER A 233 -13.65 -4.36 -0.91
N PRO A 234 -12.62 -4.18 -0.06
CA PRO A 234 -12.84 -3.75 1.32
C PRO A 234 -13.42 -2.33 1.35
N GLU A 235 -14.28 -2.03 2.32
CA GLU A 235 -14.87 -0.68 2.44
C GLU A 235 -13.82 0.38 2.83
N ALA A 236 -12.83 -0.03 3.61
CA ALA A 236 -11.73 0.80 4.08
C ALA A 236 -10.49 -0.06 4.33
N LEU A 237 -9.34 0.60 4.36
CA LEU A 237 -8.07 -0.02 4.66
C LEU A 237 -7.46 0.63 5.90
N HIS A 238 -6.50 -0.06 6.52
CA HIS A 238 -5.73 0.47 7.64
C HIS A 238 -4.25 0.65 7.24
N PRO A 239 -3.86 1.74 6.54
CA PRO A 239 -2.48 1.96 6.10
C PRO A 239 -1.42 1.97 7.23
N GLY A 240 -1.84 2.11 8.48
CA GLY A 240 -0.97 2.04 9.65
C GLY A 240 -0.69 0.63 10.17
N ALA A 241 -1.32 -0.38 9.59
CA ALA A 241 -1.10 -1.78 9.92
C ALA A 241 0.28 -2.26 9.44
N PRO A 242 0.91 -3.22 10.13
CA PRO A 242 2.20 -3.75 9.75
C PRO A 242 2.14 -4.56 8.45
N LEU A 243 3.19 -4.43 7.63
CA LEU A 243 3.49 -5.28 6.48
C LEU A 243 4.98 -5.68 6.54
N PRO A 244 5.38 -6.88 6.06
CA PRO A 244 4.55 -7.98 5.54
C PRO A 244 3.57 -8.59 6.56
N VAL A 245 2.59 -9.35 6.07
CA VAL A 245 1.36 -9.70 6.81
C VAL A 245 1.58 -10.86 7.79
N PHE A 246 2.56 -11.71 7.51
CA PHE A 246 3.00 -12.73 8.45
C PHE A 246 4.38 -12.35 8.97
N ASN A 247 4.58 -12.56 10.27
CA ASN A 247 5.88 -12.38 10.89
C ASN A 247 6.92 -13.27 10.20
N THR A 248 8.01 -12.66 9.78
CA THR A 248 9.21 -13.37 9.33
C THR A 248 10.09 -13.50 10.57
N GLY A 249 9.96 -14.60 11.31
CA GLY A 249 10.75 -14.78 12.54
C GLY A 249 12.22 -15.13 12.26
N PRO A 250 13.14 -14.93 13.23
CA PRO A 250 13.15 -13.91 14.27
C PRO A 250 13.99 -12.68 13.83
N GLN A 251 13.60 -11.49 14.30
CA GLN A 251 14.53 -10.34 14.32
C GLN A 251 15.71 -10.66 15.25
N PRO A 252 16.91 -10.07 15.00
CA PRO A 252 18.08 -10.26 15.85
C PRO A 252 17.83 -9.95 17.33
#